data_AF-A0A524JCG8-F1
#
_entry.id   AF-A0A524JCG8-F1
#
_cell.length_a   1.000
_cell.length_b   1.000
_cell.length_c   1.000
_cell.angle_alpha   90.00
_cell.angle_beta   90.00
_cell.angle_gamma   90.00
#
_symmetry.space_group_name_H-M   'P 1'
#
loop_
_entity.id
_entity.type
_entity.pdbx_description
1 polymer ?
#
loop_
_entity_poly.entity_id
_entity_poly.type
_entity_poly.pdbx_seq_one_letter_code
_entity_poly.pdbx_strand_id
1 'polypeptide(L)'
;MFQDDVPNMDETIMAKLCAYGTHVEKPNQNTDLKSRYGFDWVLKNLTDPLILDTGGLTATMNGVCATTKSPESAVKVLEMLNTNKDVYRLISYGIEGKHWVWVDKDLDIVSLPEGLVQSESGYFPNTDWMFGNQFNAPYRDEETARLDAWELTRRLNNSAVPHILLGYTFDSKPVENEVAQVTAVAAEFCSPVLTGLVEFEGNYQTCLEKVDAAGINTIIEEAQRQVDEFMAGK
;
A
#
# COMPACT_ATOMS: atom_id res chain seq x y z
N MET A 1 -3.97 21.07 -13.43
CA MET A 1 -2.62 21.58 -13.74
C MET A 1 -1.69 20.38 -13.97
N PHE A 2 -2.03 19.51 -14.94
CA PHE A 2 -1.41 18.19 -15.11
C PHE A 2 -1.19 17.84 -16.58
N GLN A 3 -0.73 18.78 -17.41
CA GLN A 3 -0.53 18.50 -18.84
C GLN A 3 0.94 18.33 -19.26
N ASP A 4 1.91 18.86 -18.51
CA ASP A 4 3.20 19.13 -19.15
C ASP A 4 4.35 18.17 -18.79
N ASP A 5 4.16 17.23 -17.85
CA ASP A 5 5.26 16.35 -17.39
C ASP A 5 4.88 14.87 -17.15
N VAL A 6 3.66 14.45 -17.50
CA VAL A 6 3.30 13.02 -17.50
C VAL A 6 3.55 12.51 -18.92
N PRO A 7 4.41 11.50 -19.14
CA PRO A 7 4.49 10.86 -20.44
C PRO A 7 3.08 10.46 -20.83
N ASN A 8 2.58 10.98 -21.94
CA ASN A 8 1.23 10.64 -22.34
C ASN A 8 1.17 9.11 -22.59
N MET A 9 -0.05 8.57 -22.61
CA MET A 9 -0.25 7.13 -22.82
C MET A 9 0.50 6.65 -24.08
N ASP A 10 0.55 7.49 -25.12
CA ASP A 10 1.23 7.20 -26.38
C ASP A 10 2.75 7.09 -26.23
N GLU A 11 3.40 7.95 -25.43
CA GLU A 11 4.83 7.88 -25.13
C GLU A 11 5.17 6.63 -24.30
N THR A 12 4.29 6.25 -23.38
CA THR A 12 4.45 5.04 -22.54
C THR A 12 4.34 3.77 -23.39
N ILE A 13 3.33 3.70 -24.27
CA ILE A 13 3.12 2.61 -25.22
C ILE A 13 4.27 2.53 -26.24
N MET A 14 4.71 3.67 -26.80
CA MET A 14 5.82 3.75 -27.77
C MET A 14 7.17 3.35 -27.17
N ALA A 15 7.40 3.62 -25.89
CA ALA A 15 8.65 3.29 -25.21
C ALA A 15 8.78 1.80 -24.81
N LYS A 16 7.76 0.96 -25.06
CA LYS A 16 7.64 -0.39 -24.49
C LYS A 16 7.71 -0.40 -22.96
N LEU A 17 7.27 0.68 -22.32
CA LEU A 17 7.24 0.83 -20.87
C LEU A 17 5.83 0.49 -20.37
N CYS A 18 5.74 -0.15 -19.21
CA CYS A 18 4.46 -0.40 -18.53
C CYS A 18 4.33 0.60 -17.38
N ALA A 19 3.18 1.27 -17.27
CA ALA A 19 2.85 2.10 -16.13
C ALA A 19 2.16 1.26 -15.05
N TYR A 20 2.58 1.43 -13.80
CA TYR A 20 2.02 0.75 -12.64
C TYR A 20 1.69 1.78 -11.56
N GLY A 21 0.43 1.79 -11.11
CA GLY A 21 0.02 2.63 -9.99
C GLY A 21 0.42 2.00 -8.65
N THR A 22 1.13 2.76 -7.82
CA THR A 22 1.33 2.47 -6.40
C THR A 22 0.60 3.50 -5.56
N HIS A 23 0.00 3.07 -4.45
CA HIS A 23 -0.68 3.95 -3.48
C HIS A 23 0.16 4.23 -2.23
N VAL A 24 1.39 3.68 -2.18
CA VAL A 24 2.36 3.88 -1.11
C VAL A 24 3.62 4.47 -1.71
N GLU A 25 4.13 5.53 -1.10
CA GLU A 25 5.44 6.11 -1.39
C GLU A 25 6.40 5.77 -0.25
N LYS A 26 7.57 5.23 -0.59
CA LYS A 26 8.63 4.95 0.38
C LYS A 26 10.01 5.25 -0.20
N PRO A 27 11.01 5.60 0.64
CA PRO A 27 12.39 5.73 0.17
C PRO A 27 12.89 4.44 -0.48
N ASN A 28 13.74 4.59 -1.49
CA ASN A 28 14.42 3.48 -2.18
C ASN A 28 13.50 2.44 -2.87
N GLN A 29 12.27 2.82 -3.23
CA GLN A 29 11.30 1.89 -3.83
C GLN A 29 11.75 1.27 -5.16
N ASN A 30 12.54 1.99 -5.96
CA ASN A 30 13.12 1.47 -7.21
C ASN A 30 13.92 0.17 -6.95
N THR A 31 14.74 0.14 -5.91
CA THR A 31 15.61 -0.99 -5.57
C THR A 31 14.81 -2.20 -5.09
N ASP A 32 13.75 -1.97 -4.32
CA ASP A 32 12.81 -3.02 -3.90
C ASP A 32 12.08 -3.63 -5.12
N LEU A 33 11.53 -2.80 -6.00
CA LEU A 33 10.84 -3.26 -7.20
C LEU A 33 11.77 -3.96 -8.18
N LYS A 34 13.02 -3.49 -8.33
CA LYS A 34 14.05 -4.17 -9.12
C LYS A 34 14.39 -5.54 -8.54
N SER A 35 14.53 -5.65 -7.22
CA SER A 35 14.79 -6.92 -6.55
C SER A 35 13.63 -7.90 -6.74
N ARG A 36 12.39 -7.40 -6.72
CA ARG A 36 11.18 -8.22 -6.86
C ARG A 36 10.86 -8.66 -8.28
N TYR A 37 11.07 -7.77 -9.26
CA TYR A 37 10.62 -7.97 -10.64
C TYR A 37 11.76 -8.12 -11.66
N GLY A 38 12.99 -7.77 -11.30
CA GLY A 38 14.18 -7.98 -12.15
C GLY A 38 14.44 -6.88 -13.19
N PHE A 39 13.68 -5.79 -13.18
CA PHE A 39 13.82 -4.67 -14.14
C PHE A 39 14.04 -3.35 -13.41
N ASP A 40 14.61 -2.36 -14.10
CA ASP A 40 14.75 -1.01 -13.55
C ASP A 40 13.41 -0.28 -13.54
N TRP A 41 13.15 0.47 -12.47
CA TRP A 41 11.92 1.23 -12.26
C TRP A 41 12.21 2.73 -12.19
N VAL A 42 11.28 3.53 -12.70
CA VAL A 42 11.24 4.98 -12.53
C VAL A 42 9.98 5.30 -11.75
N LEU A 43 10.13 5.78 -10.52
CA LEU A 43 9.01 6.28 -9.72
C LEU A 43 8.83 7.78 -9.88
N LYS A 44 7.58 8.20 -9.97
CA LYS A 44 7.17 9.61 -9.99
C LYS A 44 5.89 9.78 -9.19
N ASN A 45 5.93 10.67 -8.20
CA ASN A 45 4.75 11.07 -7.46
C ASN A 45 3.83 11.90 -8.35
N LEU A 46 2.53 11.59 -8.33
CA LEU A 46 1.50 12.34 -9.06
C LEU A 46 1.08 13.62 -8.32
N THR A 47 1.52 13.78 -7.08
CA THR A 47 1.16 14.88 -6.16
C THR A 47 2.38 15.35 -5.38
N ASP A 48 2.48 16.67 -5.19
CA ASP A 48 3.46 17.31 -4.30
C ASP A 48 2.78 18.50 -3.60
N PRO A 49 2.61 18.51 -2.27
CA PRO A 49 3.05 17.48 -1.31
C PRO A 49 2.26 16.17 -1.47
N LEU A 50 2.76 15.10 -0.84
CA LEU A 50 2.06 13.81 -0.76
C LEU A 50 0.71 13.96 -0.05
N ILE A 51 -0.26 13.12 -0.40
CA ILE A 51 -1.60 13.12 0.18
C ILE A 51 -1.74 11.94 1.15
N LEU A 52 -2.25 12.23 2.36
CA LEU A 52 -2.72 11.22 3.30
C LEU A 52 -4.23 11.01 3.12
N ASP A 53 -4.63 9.84 2.65
CA ASP A 53 -6.04 9.46 2.49
C ASP A 53 -6.51 8.50 3.59
N THR A 54 -7.80 8.16 3.58
CA THR A 54 -8.39 7.23 4.57
C THR A 54 -7.78 5.83 4.45
N GLY A 55 -7.48 5.38 3.23
CA GLY A 55 -6.90 4.06 2.98
C GLY A 55 -5.50 3.94 3.61
N GLY A 56 -4.63 4.91 3.40
CA GLY A 56 -3.30 4.97 3.99
C GLY A 56 -3.31 4.98 5.52
N LEU A 57 -4.27 5.68 6.13
CA LEU A 57 -4.43 5.72 7.60
C LEU A 57 -4.94 4.40 8.19
N THR A 58 -5.75 3.65 7.44
CA THR A 58 -6.45 2.45 7.94
C THR A 58 -5.83 1.13 7.50
N ALA A 59 -4.85 1.14 6.60
CA ALA A 59 -4.25 -0.04 5.96
C ALA A 59 -3.73 -1.11 6.94
N THR A 60 -3.26 -0.72 8.13
CA THR A 60 -2.61 -1.62 9.09
C THR A 60 -3.14 -1.46 10.52
N MET A 61 -4.44 -1.19 10.66
CA MET A 61 -5.07 -1.08 11.97
C MET A 61 -5.17 -2.40 12.72
N ASN A 62 -4.86 -2.36 14.02
CA ASN A 62 -5.08 -3.47 14.95
C ASN A 62 -6.38 -3.24 15.73
N GLY A 63 -7.19 -4.29 15.88
CA GLY A 63 -8.44 -4.26 16.65
C GLY A 63 -8.41 -5.22 17.84
N VAL A 64 -9.07 -4.84 18.93
CA VAL A 64 -9.31 -5.73 20.08
C VAL A 64 -10.74 -6.24 19.99
N CYS A 65 -10.90 -7.57 19.97
CA CYS A 65 -12.22 -8.18 19.91
C CYS A 65 -13.08 -7.76 21.10
N ALA A 66 -14.31 -7.29 20.85
CA ALA A 66 -15.23 -6.80 21.88
C ALA A 66 -15.61 -7.86 22.93
N THR A 67 -15.47 -9.16 22.61
CA THR A 67 -15.80 -10.27 23.50
C THR A 67 -14.59 -10.86 24.23
N THR A 68 -13.41 -10.24 24.10
CA THR A 68 -12.21 -10.71 24.82
C THR A 68 -12.42 -10.68 26.33
N LYS A 69 -11.91 -11.70 27.02
CA LYS A 69 -11.93 -11.76 28.49
C LYS A 69 -10.85 -10.89 29.14
N SER A 70 -9.88 -10.39 28.37
CA SER A 70 -8.80 -9.53 28.88
C SER A 70 -8.43 -8.43 27.89
N PRO A 71 -9.25 -7.36 27.78
CA PRO A 71 -8.96 -6.26 26.87
C PRO A 71 -7.68 -5.51 27.26
N GLU A 72 -7.43 -5.34 28.56
CA GLU A 72 -6.21 -4.67 29.04
C GLU A 72 -4.94 -5.41 28.63
N SER A 73 -4.91 -6.75 28.76
CA SER A 73 -3.76 -7.54 28.31
C SER A 73 -3.56 -7.47 26.80
N ALA A 74 -4.65 -7.48 26.02
CA ALA A 74 -4.56 -7.34 24.57
C ALA A 74 -3.94 -6.00 24.17
N VAL A 75 -4.38 -4.90 24.81
CA VAL A 75 -3.81 -3.56 24.55
C VAL A 75 -2.34 -3.48 24.97
N LYS A 76 -1.94 -4.10 26.08
CA LYS A 76 -0.51 -4.17 26.49
C LYS A 76 0.36 -4.87 25.44
N VAL A 77 -0.14 -5.93 24.79
CA VAL A 77 0.58 -6.58 23.69
C VAL A 77 0.73 -5.64 22.49
N LEU A 78 -0.34 -4.94 22.12
CA LEU A 78 -0.28 -3.94 21.04
C LEU A 78 0.68 -2.79 21.38
N GLU A 79 0.71 -2.31 22.61
CA GLU A 79 1.68 -1.32 23.07
C GLU A 79 3.12 -1.83 22.90
N MET A 80 3.41 -3.06 23.34
CA MET A 80 4.74 -3.65 23.18
C MET A 80 5.15 -3.78 21.72
N LEU A 81 4.26 -4.20 20.83
CA LEU A 81 4.53 -4.28 19.38
C LEU A 81 4.85 -2.90 18.76
N ASN A 82 4.35 -1.81 19.35
CA ASN A 82 4.58 -0.46 18.85
C ASN A 82 5.75 0.27 19.51
N THR A 83 6.17 -0.14 20.70
CA THR A 83 7.14 0.61 21.53
C THR A 83 8.40 -0.17 21.87
N ASN A 84 8.36 -1.50 21.86
CA ASN A 84 9.47 -2.36 22.24
C ASN A 84 10.07 -3.04 21.00
N LYS A 85 11.31 -2.66 20.66
CA LYS A 85 12.04 -3.20 19.51
C LYS A 85 12.24 -4.71 19.58
N ASP A 86 12.51 -5.27 20.76
CA ASP A 86 12.77 -6.71 20.90
C ASP A 86 11.52 -7.52 20.63
N VAL A 87 10.36 -7.08 21.16
CA VAL A 87 9.07 -7.74 20.92
C VAL A 87 8.68 -7.63 19.45
N TYR A 88 8.79 -6.43 18.87
CA TYR A 88 8.52 -6.22 17.45
C TYR A 88 9.41 -7.10 16.55
N ARG A 89 10.73 -7.08 16.77
CA ARG A 89 11.70 -7.83 15.97
C ARG A 89 11.52 -9.33 16.10
N LEU A 90 11.19 -9.82 17.30
CA LEU A 90 10.89 -11.24 17.51
C LEU A 90 9.72 -11.70 16.64
N ILE A 91 8.63 -10.93 16.59
CA ILE A 91 7.45 -11.26 15.79
C ILE A 91 7.68 -11.00 14.30
N SER A 92 8.43 -9.96 13.93
CA SER A 92 8.62 -9.59 12.53
C SER A 92 9.71 -10.39 11.81
N TYR A 93 10.77 -10.78 12.52
CA TYR A 93 11.98 -11.40 11.96
C TYR A 93 12.32 -12.76 12.59
N GLY A 94 11.73 -13.08 13.74
CA GLY A 94 12.03 -14.32 14.45
C GLY A 94 13.22 -14.20 15.41
N ILE A 95 13.94 -15.31 15.62
CA ILE A 95 14.93 -15.47 16.68
C ILE A 95 16.30 -15.12 16.13
N GLU A 96 17.01 -14.18 16.77
CA GLU A 96 18.40 -13.84 16.46
C GLU A 96 19.29 -15.09 16.50
N GLY A 97 20.20 -15.23 15.53
CA GLY A 97 21.09 -16.37 15.37
C GLY A 97 20.44 -17.60 14.71
N LYS A 98 19.10 -17.64 14.57
CA LYS A 98 18.37 -18.72 13.89
C LYS A 98 17.70 -18.24 12.60
N HIS A 99 16.91 -17.18 12.69
CA HIS A 99 16.13 -16.66 11.56
C HIS A 99 16.81 -15.43 10.92
N TRP A 100 17.61 -14.70 11.69
CA TRP A 100 18.38 -13.54 11.22
C TRP A 100 19.65 -13.34 12.07
N VAL A 101 20.63 -12.61 11.54
CA VAL A 101 21.87 -12.21 12.24
C VAL A 101 22.19 -10.74 11.99
N TRP A 102 22.95 -10.14 12.90
CA TRP A 102 23.51 -8.80 12.71
C TRP A 102 24.60 -8.80 11.65
N VAL A 103 24.47 -7.90 10.67
CA VAL A 103 25.55 -7.55 9.75
C VAL A 103 26.31 -6.36 10.30
N ASP A 104 25.59 -5.34 10.77
CA ASP A 104 26.12 -4.14 11.40
C ASP A 104 25.16 -3.68 12.49
N LYS A 105 25.62 -3.60 13.74
CA LYS A 105 24.80 -3.17 14.87
C LYS A 105 24.66 -1.65 14.97
N ASP A 106 25.67 -0.91 14.52
CA ASP A 106 25.69 0.55 14.59
C ASP A 106 24.76 1.14 13.53
N LEU A 107 24.69 0.50 12.37
CA LEU A 107 23.74 0.83 11.30
C LEU A 107 22.41 0.07 11.41
N ASP A 108 22.19 -0.76 12.43
CA ASP A 108 20.97 -1.56 12.64
C ASP A 108 20.60 -2.45 11.44
N ILE A 109 21.60 -3.09 10.81
CA ILE A 109 21.47 -3.93 9.60
C ILE A 109 21.45 -5.41 9.97
N VAL A 110 20.48 -6.14 9.42
CA VAL A 110 20.34 -7.60 9.59
C VAL A 110 20.29 -8.34 8.26
N SER A 111 20.67 -9.60 8.27
CA SER A 111 20.52 -10.53 7.14
C SER A 111 20.03 -11.90 7.59
N LEU A 112 19.72 -12.77 6.63
CA LEU A 112 19.63 -14.21 6.93
C LEU A 112 21.01 -14.73 7.39
N PRO A 113 21.04 -15.76 8.25
CA PRO A 113 22.29 -16.48 8.55
C PRO A 113 22.96 -17.01 7.28
N GLU A 114 24.29 -17.12 7.30
CA GLU A 114 25.07 -17.59 6.15
C GLU A 114 24.59 -18.97 5.67
N GLY A 115 24.42 -19.11 4.35
CA GLY A 115 23.99 -20.35 3.72
C GLY A 115 22.49 -20.66 3.83
N LEU A 116 21.72 -19.84 4.55
CA LEU A 116 20.27 -20.02 4.67
C LEU A 116 19.53 -19.18 3.62
N VAL A 117 18.58 -19.80 2.91
CA VAL A 117 17.65 -19.09 2.02
C VAL A 117 16.29 -18.89 2.68
N GLN A 118 15.51 -17.91 2.19
CA GLN A 118 14.22 -17.53 2.80
C GLN A 118 13.27 -18.72 2.99
N SER A 119 13.19 -19.62 2.00
CA SER A 119 12.33 -20.81 2.04
C SER A 119 12.75 -21.84 3.10
N GLU A 120 13.99 -21.80 3.57
CA GLU A 120 14.55 -22.74 4.54
C GLU A 120 14.61 -22.17 5.96
N SER A 121 14.43 -20.85 6.12
CA SER A 121 14.50 -20.17 7.42
C SER A 121 13.46 -20.68 8.42
N GLY A 122 12.31 -21.18 7.95
CA GLY A 122 11.19 -21.61 8.79
C GLY A 122 10.43 -20.45 9.45
N TYR A 123 10.98 -19.24 9.46
CA TYR A 123 10.30 -18.01 9.84
C TYR A 123 10.82 -16.82 9.05
N PHE A 124 10.15 -16.52 7.93
CA PHE A 124 10.42 -15.36 7.11
C PHE A 124 9.10 -14.81 6.56
N PRO A 125 8.23 -14.23 7.42
CA PRO A 125 6.88 -13.84 7.00
C PRO A 125 6.91 -12.70 5.97
N ASN A 126 7.91 -11.81 6.06
CA ASN A 126 8.02 -10.62 5.22
C ASN A 126 6.75 -9.74 5.23
N THR A 127 6.12 -9.67 6.40
CA THR A 127 4.89 -8.90 6.68
C THR A 127 4.99 -8.10 7.98
N ASP A 128 6.20 -7.62 8.27
CA ASP A 128 6.55 -6.80 9.43
C ASP A 128 5.69 -5.53 9.58
N TRP A 129 5.22 -4.99 8.45
CA TRP A 129 4.27 -3.88 8.37
C TRP A 129 2.90 -4.16 9.00
N MET A 130 2.52 -5.44 9.18
CA MET A 130 1.22 -5.82 9.78
C MET A 130 1.22 -5.79 11.30
N PHE A 131 2.40 -5.95 11.93
CA PHE A 131 2.45 -6.28 13.36
C PHE A 131 2.49 -5.05 14.28
N GLY A 132 3.07 -3.94 13.84
CA GLY A 132 3.23 -2.76 14.67
C GLY A 132 4.04 -1.66 14.01
N ASN A 133 4.65 -0.82 14.82
CA ASN A 133 5.40 0.34 14.36
C ASN A 133 6.71 -0.07 13.64
N GLN A 134 6.75 0.12 12.32
CA GLN A 134 7.90 -0.22 11.49
C GLN A 134 9.17 0.59 11.81
N PHE A 135 9.07 1.73 12.51
CA PHE A 135 10.28 2.42 13.00
C PHE A 135 11.08 1.61 14.04
N ASN A 136 10.55 0.47 14.50
CA ASN A 136 11.26 -0.50 15.33
C ASN A 136 12.05 -1.55 14.52
N ALA A 137 11.83 -1.63 13.21
CA ALA A 137 12.44 -2.60 12.32
C ALA A 137 13.92 -2.27 12.04
N PRO A 138 14.82 -3.28 12.00
CA PRO A 138 16.17 -3.11 11.46
C PRO A 138 16.13 -2.95 9.93
N TYR A 139 17.21 -2.43 9.36
CA TYR A 139 17.43 -2.41 7.92
C TYR A 139 17.84 -3.79 7.40
N ARG A 140 17.48 -4.08 6.14
CA ARG A 140 17.82 -5.34 5.46
C ARG A 140 19.01 -5.23 4.51
N ASP A 141 19.43 -4.00 4.22
CA ASP A 141 20.51 -3.68 3.30
C ASP A 141 21.17 -2.35 3.67
N GLU A 142 22.43 -2.22 3.26
CA GLU A 142 23.27 -1.07 3.59
C GLU A 142 22.86 0.21 2.84
N GLU A 143 22.31 0.09 1.63
CA GLU A 143 21.88 1.24 0.84
C GLU A 143 20.74 1.97 1.57
N THR A 144 19.72 1.23 1.99
CA THR A 144 18.57 1.75 2.75
C THR A 144 18.99 2.31 4.11
N ALA A 145 19.94 1.66 4.79
CA ALA A 145 20.48 2.15 6.05
C ALA A 145 21.24 3.48 5.90
N ARG A 146 22.11 3.59 4.89
CA ARG A 146 22.91 4.81 4.61
C ARG A 146 22.06 5.99 4.16
N LEU A 147 20.90 5.72 3.55
CA LEU A 147 19.91 6.75 3.20
C LEU A 147 19.12 7.24 4.42
N ASP A 148 19.26 6.60 5.59
CA ASP A 148 18.42 6.80 6.77
C ASP A 148 16.93 6.73 6.40
N ALA A 149 16.55 5.64 5.73
CA ALA A 149 15.22 5.50 5.15
C ALA A 149 14.10 5.65 6.19
N TRP A 150 14.34 5.33 7.47
CA TRP A 150 13.35 5.59 8.52
C TRP A 150 13.15 7.08 8.80
N GLU A 151 14.21 7.88 8.84
CA GLU A 151 14.07 9.33 8.99
C GLU A 151 13.44 9.98 7.74
N LEU A 152 13.82 9.53 6.54
CA LEU A 152 13.16 9.97 5.30
C LEU A 152 11.67 9.64 5.31
N THR A 153 11.31 8.41 5.71
CA THR A 153 9.91 8.00 5.84
C THR A 153 9.17 8.87 6.85
N ARG A 154 9.79 9.21 7.99
CA ARG A 154 9.20 10.11 8.99
C ARG A 154 8.95 11.51 8.40
N ARG A 155 9.87 12.04 7.60
CA ARG A 155 9.70 13.32 6.91
C ARG A 155 8.58 13.28 5.89
N LEU A 156 8.52 12.23 5.06
CA LEU A 156 7.45 12.04 4.09
C LEU A 156 6.09 12.01 4.80
N ASN A 157 5.95 11.18 5.83
CA ASN A 157 4.72 11.08 6.63
C ASN A 157 4.31 12.42 7.25
N ASN A 158 5.26 13.20 7.80
CA ASN A 158 4.98 14.50 8.41
C ASN A 158 4.69 15.61 7.39
N SER A 159 5.16 15.46 6.15
CA SER A 159 4.91 16.41 5.05
C SER A 159 3.59 16.14 4.32
N ALA A 160 2.98 14.97 4.52
CA ALA A 160 1.76 14.60 3.83
C ALA A 160 0.58 15.47 4.29
N VAL A 161 -0.22 15.93 3.32
CA VAL A 161 -1.41 16.74 3.58
C VAL A 161 -2.63 15.84 3.64
N PRO A 162 -3.48 15.95 4.68
CA PRO A 162 -4.75 15.24 4.74
C PRO A 162 -5.62 15.52 3.51
N HIS A 163 -6.12 14.46 2.87
CA HIS A 163 -7.13 14.59 1.82
C HIS A 163 -8.39 15.27 2.37
N ILE A 164 -9.10 16.05 1.54
CA ILE A 164 -10.35 16.71 1.95
C ILE A 164 -11.41 15.71 2.44
N LEU A 165 -11.40 14.50 1.88
CA LEU A 165 -12.26 13.38 2.27
C LEU A 165 -11.60 12.44 3.31
N LEU A 166 -10.51 12.84 4.00
CA LEU A 166 -9.92 12.00 5.04
C LEU A 166 -10.97 11.66 6.10
N GLY A 167 -11.15 10.37 6.38
CA GLY A 167 -12.16 9.80 7.27
C GLY A 167 -13.42 9.30 6.57
N TYR A 168 -13.66 9.67 5.31
CA TYR A 168 -14.77 9.15 4.52
C TYR A 168 -14.50 7.71 4.08
N THR A 169 -15.51 6.86 4.20
CA THR A 169 -15.56 5.51 3.63
C THR A 169 -16.95 5.32 3.03
N PHE A 170 -17.01 4.87 1.79
CA PHE A 170 -18.27 4.65 1.09
C PHE A 170 -19.08 3.51 1.75
N ASP A 171 -20.33 3.79 2.12
CA ASP A 171 -21.29 2.75 2.51
C ASP A 171 -21.97 2.22 1.25
N SER A 172 -21.59 1.02 0.82
CA SER A 172 -22.14 0.41 -0.39
C SER A 172 -23.52 -0.22 -0.20
N LYS A 173 -24.02 -0.35 1.04
CA LYS A 173 -25.32 -1.04 1.30
C LYS A 173 -26.50 -0.51 0.48
N PRO A 174 -26.66 0.82 0.27
CA PRO A 174 -27.79 1.34 -0.51
C PRO A 174 -27.76 0.92 -1.99
N VAL A 175 -26.59 0.55 -2.52
CA VAL A 175 -26.34 0.21 -3.92
C VAL A 175 -25.60 -1.12 -4.08
N GLU A 176 -25.81 -2.06 -3.15
CA GLU A 176 -25.04 -3.31 -3.08
C GLU A 176 -25.20 -4.18 -4.33
N ASN A 177 -26.38 -4.14 -4.96
CA ASN A 177 -26.68 -4.89 -6.17
C ASN A 177 -25.91 -4.33 -7.37
N GLU A 178 -25.90 -3.01 -7.53
CA GLU A 178 -25.15 -2.30 -8.57
C GLU A 178 -23.65 -2.54 -8.39
N VAL A 179 -23.14 -2.46 -7.16
CA VAL A 179 -21.74 -2.77 -6.86
C VAL A 179 -21.38 -4.20 -7.29
N ALA A 180 -22.23 -5.19 -7.00
CA ALA A 180 -22.00 -6.56 -7.42
C ALA A 180 -22.00 -6.72 -8.96
N GLN A 181 -22.96 -6.10 -9.65
CA GLN A 181 -23.08 -6.15 -11.10
C GLN A 181 -21.89 -5.47 -11.79
N VAL A 182 -21.57 -4.23 -11.38
CA VAL A 182 -20.42 -3.47 -11.89
C VAL A 182 -19.11 -4.20 -11.63
N THR A 183 -18.93 -4.83 -10.47
CA THR A 183 -17.71 -5.59 -10.15
C THR A 183 -17.52 -6.75 -11.12
N ALA A 184 -18.57 -7.55 -11.37
CA ALA A 184 -18.49 -8.66 -12.31
C ALA A 184 -18.20 -8.19 -13.74
N VAL A 185 -18.88 -7.14 -14.19
CA VAL A 185 -18.69 -6.56 -15.52
C VAL A 185 -17.29 -5.94 -15.68
N ALA A 186 -16.79 -5.22 -14.67
CA ALA A 186 -15.46 -4.63 -14.70
C ALA A 186 -14.36 -5.71 -14.71
N ALA A 187 -14.56 -6.83 -14.04
CA ALA A 187 -13.64 -7.97 -14.09
C ALA A 187 -13.51 -8.54 -15.52
N GLU A 188 -14.63 -8.63 -16.25
CA GLU A 188 -14.66 -9.21 -17.60
C GLU A 188 -14.19 -8.21 -18.68
N PHE A 189 -14.70 -6.97 -18.65
CA PHE A 189 -14.54 -6.04 -19.77
C PHE A 189 -13.50 -4.94 -19.52
N CYS A 190 -13.27 -4.56 -18.26
CA CYS A 190 -12.37 -3.45 -17.94
C CYS A 190 -10.97 -3.92 -17.52
N SER A 191 -10.89 -4.99 -16.71
CA SER A 191 -9.61 -5.48 -16.19
C SER A 191 -8.60 -5.84 -17.29
N PRO A 192 -8.97 -6.57 -18.37
CA PRO A 192 -8.03 -6.85 -19.46
C PRO A 192 -7.50 -5.59 -20.16
N VAL A 193 -8.32 -4.53 -20.25
CA VAL A 193 -7.92 -3.24 -20.85
C VAL A 193 -6.91 -2.54 -19.94
N LEU A 194 -7.23 -2.43 -18.65
CA LEU A 194 -6.40 -1.74 -17.66
C LEU A 194 -5.05 -2.44 -17.41
N THR A 195 -4.97 -3.75 -17.66
CA THR A 195 -3.73 -4.52 -17.54
C THR A 195 -3.00 -4.73 -18.87
N GLY A 196 -3.49 -4.14 -19.98
CA GLY A 196 -2.87 -4.28 -21.29
C GLY A 196 -2.90 -5.69 -21.88
N LEU A 197 -3.85 -6.55 -21.46
CA LEU A 197 -4.06 -7.88 -22.03
C LEU A 197 -4.79 -7.84 -23.38
N VAL A 198 -5.47 -6.72 -23.66
CA VAL A 198 -6.13 -6.43 -24.95
C VAL A 198 -5.78 -5.01 -25.39
N GLU A 199 -5.97 -4.72 -26.68
CA GLU A 199 -5.80 -3.37 -27.23
C GLU A 199 -6.69 -2.35 -26.50
N PHE A 200 -6.14 -1.19 -26.17
CA PHE A 200 -6.90 -0.16 -25.45
C PHE A 200 -8.03 0.42 -26.31
N GLU A 201 -7.69 0.76 -27.56
CA GLU A 201 -8.62 1.40 -28.50
C GLU A 201 -9.82 0.47 -28.78
N GLY A 202 -11.04 1.01 -28.64
CA GLY A 202 -12.29 0.26 -28.79
C GLY A 202 -12.69 -0.60 -27.59
N ASN A 203 -11.77 -1.36 -26.97
CA ASN A 203 -12.11 -2.15 -25.77
C ASN A 203 -12.39 -1.27 -24.56
N TYR A 204 -11.69 -0.13 -24.43
CA TYR A 204 -11.99 0.85 -23.38
C TYR A 204 -13.41 1.41 -23.50
N GLN A 205 -13.85 1.74 -24.72
CA GLN A 205 -15.22 2.20 -24.96
C GLN A 205 -16.25 1.11 -24.61
N THR A 206 -15.95 -0.14 -24.96
CA THR A 206 -16.80 -1.29 -24.56
C THR A 206 -16.86 -1.44 -23.05
N CYS A 207 -15.74 -1.31 -22.34
CA CYS A 207 -15.72 -1.30 -20.87
C CYS A 207 -16.67 -0.23 -20.31
N LEU A 208 -16.56 1.03 -20.77
CA LEU A 208 -17.41 2.14 -20.32
C LEU A 208 -18.89 1.86 -20.53
N GLU A 209 -19.29 1.41 -21.73
CA GLU A 209 -20.68 1.06 -22.05
C GLU A 209 -21.21 -0.06 -21.15
N LYS A 210 -20.37 -1.05 -20.84
CA LYS A 210 -20.76 -2.20 -20.02
C LYS A 210 -20.95 -1.81 -18.57
N VAL A 211 -20.04 -1.02 -17.98
CA VAL A 211 -20.20 -0.57 -16.58
C VAL A 211 -21.34 0.43 -16.43
N ASP A 212 -21.59 1.25 -17.45
CA ASP A 212 -22.76 2.14 -17.52
C ASP A 212 -24.06 1.34 -17.46
N ALA A 213 -24.21 0.34 -18.35
CA ALA A 213 -25.35 -0.57 -18.36
C ALA A 213 -25.50 -1.40 -17.08
N ALA A 214 -24.40 -1.63 -16.34
CA ALA A 214 -24.39 -2.32 -15.06
C ALA A 214 -24.74 -1.44 -13.86
N GLY A 215 -24.95 -0.13 -14.06
CA GLY A 215 -25.41 0.79 -13.01
C GLY A 215 -24.31 1.56 -12.30
N ILE A 216 -23.13 1.78 -12.91
CA ILE A 216 -22.06 2.59 -12.30
C ILE A 216 -22.54 4.00 -11.92
N ASN A 217 -23.43 4.62 -12.71
CA ASN A 217 -23.93 5.96 -12.40
C ASN A 217 -24.71 6.02 -11.09
N THR A 218 -25.48 4.97 -10.77
CA THR A 218 -26.18 4.87 -9.48
C THR A 218 -25.19 4.84 -8.31
N ILE A 219 -24.06 4.14 -8.48
CA ILE A 219 -22.98 4.10 -7.48
C ILE A 219 -22.34 5.48 -7.33
N ILE A 220 -22.07 6.17 -8.46
CA ILE A 220 -21.48 7.52 -8.47
C ILE A 220 -22.40 8.53 -7.79
N GLU A 221 -23.70 8.52 -8.09
CA GLU A 221 -24.69 9.42 -7.48
C GLU A 221 -24.80 9.19 -5.97
N GLU A 222 -24.83 7.93 -5.53
CA GLU A 222 -24.86 7.60 -4.10
C GLU A 222 -23.56 7.99 -3.38
N ALA A 223 -22.39 7.77 -4.01
CA ALA A 223 -21.12 8.22 -3.47
C ALA A 223 -21.07 9.76 -3.35
N GLN A 224 -21.59 10.50 -4.34
CA GLN A 224 -21.66 11.96 -4.29
C GLN A 224 -22.56 12.44 -3.15
N ARG A 225 -23.75 11.84 -2.98
CA ARG A 225 -24.65 12.14 -1.85
C ARG A 225 -23.94 11.96 -0.51
N GLN A 226 -23.27 10.82 -0.30
CA GLN A 226 -22.55 10.54 0.95
C GLN A 226 -21.38 11.50 1.17
N VAL A 227 -20.66 11.89 0.11
CA VAL A 227 -19.60 12.90 0.19
C VAL A 227 -20.15 14.26 0.59
N ASP A 228 -21.26 14.70 -0.02
CA ASP A 228 -21.90 15.98 0.31
C ASP A 228 -22.36 16.01 1.78
N GLU A 229 -22.96 14.92 2.27
CA GLU A 229 -23.36 14.77 3.68
C GLU A 229 -22.14 14.78 4.62
N PHE A 230 -21.08 14.07 4.26
CA PHE A 230 -19.83 14.04 5.03
C PHE A 230 -19.18 15.42 5.11
N MET A 231 -19.15 16.16 4.00
CA MET A 231 -18.55 17.49 3.94
C MET A 231 -19.38 18.55 4.64
N ALA A 232 -20.72 18.43 4.64
CA ALA A 232 -21.59 19.32 5.41
C ALA A 232 -21.47 19.15 6.93
N GLY A 233 -20.97 17.99 7.39
CA GLY A 233 -20.71 17.69 8.81
C GLY A 233 -19.34 18.12 9.33
N LYS A 234 -18.46 18.67 8.48
CA LYS A 234 -17.14 19.21 8.85
C LYS A 234 -17.19 20.70 9.18
#